data_AF-A0A452GT24-F1
#
_entry.id   AF-A0A452GT24-F1
#
_cell.length_a   1.000
_cell.length_b   1.000
_cell.length_c   1.000
_cell.angle_alpha   90.00
_cell.angle_beta   90.00
_cell.angle_gamma   90.00
#
_symmetry.space_group_name_H-M   'P 1'
#
loop_
_entity.id
_entity.type
_entity.pdbx_description
1 polymer ?
#
loop_
_entity_poly.entity_id
_entity_poly.type
_entity_poly.pdbx_seq_one_letter_code
_entity_poly.pdbx_strand_id
1 'polypeptide(L)'
;MPYSQGKVGRPVRLQPCALPLQECPGSSMPFRAMQCSLYDGKPILGSQARYQWVPFHGAPNLCDLNCLAVGHNFYYTFGRVLDGTRCSPDSPDLCISGQCLTAGCDGILGSGSQSDACGLCDGRNDSCLFVQRVFRAALPSSGFFGYKNVTRIPAGAMHIKVTDRSRNYLALMNGEQRYVINGDWAIDWPGAYEVAGTTVRYARDPDNHETLEAAGPTEEDLHIMVLFQEPNPGIEYEYWLPRERHGHLQSDSSPLRQPHPRGINLDPPSVPQPGPWTTLVPPTHLSIRDTTTERSRQEPRDTAQTGSCGRCQTPKGKSQRIHHYCQSDFVFRARILAKRPIGQEMRYDVQVKHTYRNRFPLVHREYVWVSNACDCPQLLERREYLLMARRHVNYEHTLNRILLQRGSYARPWSPREDKLLWDIAGHCTQSRPT
;
A
#
# COMPACT_ATOMS: atom_id res chain seq x y z
N MET A 1 34.78 62.36 -11.95
CA MET A 1 33.81 61.26 -12.06
C MET A 1 34.32 60.23 -13.07
N PRO A 2 34.84 59.07 -12.65
CA PRO A 2 34.91 57.92 -13.55
C PRO A 2 33.99 56.81 -13.02
N TYR A 3 32.98 56.49 -13.82
CA TYR A 3 32.20 55.25 -13.69
C TYR A 3 33.12 54.09 -14.06
N SER A 4 33.51 53.27 -13.08
CA SER A 4 34.21 52.01 -13.33
C SER A 4 33.23 51.05 -14.02
N GLN A 5 33.41 50.86 -15.33
CA GLN A 5 32.77 49.77 -16.04
C GLN A 5 33.30 48.45 -15.48
N GLY A 6 32.50 47.81 -14.62
CA GLY A 6 32.72 46.44 -14.21
C GLY A 6 32.71 45.56 -15.46
N LYS A 7 33.83 44.88 -15.73
CA LYS A 7 33.87 43.84 -16.76
C LYS A 7 32.82 42.79 -16.38
N VAL A 8 31.76 42.70 -17.17
CA VAL A 8 30.79 41.61 -17.08
C VAL A 8 31.53 40.35 -17.51
N GLY A 9 32.05 39.60 -16.54
CA GLY A 9 32.62 38.28 -16.77
C GLY A 9 31.58 37.36 -17.42
N ARG A 10 32.02 36.42 -18.25
CA ARG A 10 31.13 35.40 -18.81
C ARG A 10 30.41 34.67 -17.65
N PRO A 11 29.11 34.36 -17.77
CA PRO A 11 28.40 33.63 -16.73
C PRO A 11 29.06 32.27 -16.53
N VAL A 12 29.58 32.03 -15.32
CA VAL A 12 30.16 30.74 -14.94
C VAL A 12 29.00 29.80 -14.63
N ARG A 13 28.92 28.69 -15.34
CA ARG A 13 27.96 27.62 -15.06
C ARG A 13 28.63 26.60 -14.15
N LEU A 14 28.00 26.36 -13.00
CA LEU A 14 28.50 25.43 -11.99
C LEU A 14 27.55 24.23 -11.94
N GLN A 15 28.10 23.02 -12.06
CA GLN A 15 27.35 21.77 -12.01
C GLN A 15 28.02 20.82 -11.02
N PRO A 16 27.26 20.04 -10.24
CA PRO A 16 27.84 18.98 -9.41
C PRO A 16 28.54 17.92 -10.26
N CYS A 17 29.73 17.49 -9.85
CA CYS A 17 30.56 16.56 -10.63
C CYS A 17 30.12 15.08 -10.57
N ALA A 18 29.15 14.74 -9.71
CA ALA A 18 28.66 13.36 -9.53
C ALA A 18 27.14 13.33 -9.71
N LEU A 19 26.67 12.73 -10.81
CA LEU A 19 25.26 12.38 -11.01
C LEU A 19 25.14 10.90 -11.42
N PRO A 20 24.42 10.07 -10.63
CA PRO A 20 23.78 10.43 -9.36
C PRO A 20 24.84 10.79 -8.31
N LEU A 21 24.49 11.67 -7.37
CA LEU A 21 25.31 11.93 -6.18
C LEU A 21 25.44 10.58 -5.45
N GLN A 22 26.52 9.85 -5.71
CA GLN A 22 26.79 8.65 -4.94
C GLN A 22 27.04 9.10 -3.52
N GLU A 23 26.04 8.92 -2.66
CA GLU A 23 26.16 9.31 -1.28
C GLU A 23 27.36 8.60 -0.66
N CYS A 24 28.17 9.36 0.07
CA CYS A 24 29.22 8.76 0.87
C CYS A 24 28.57 7.74 1.81
N PRO A 25 29.23 6.59 2.10
CA PRO A 25 28.67 5.56 2.98
C PRO A 25 28.11 6.17 4.26
N GLY A 26 26.98 5.68 4.78
CA GLY A 26 26.33 6.27 5.96
C GLY A 26 27.20 6.30 7.24
N SER A 27 28.29 5.53 7.27
CA SER A 27 29.33 5.57 8.32
C SER A 27 30.37 6.68 8.13
N SER A 28 30.32 7.41 7.02
CA SER A 28 31.25 8.50 6.72
C SER A 28 30.91 9.73 7.54
N MET A 29 31.95 10.34 8.11
CA MET A 29 31.81 11.60 8.82
C MET A 29 31.32 12.69 7.86
N PRO A 30 30.33 13.53 8.25
CA PRO A 30 29.88 14.64 7.41
C PRO A 30 31.04 15.54 7.00
N PHE A 31 31.07 15.99 5.75
CA PHE A 31 32.20 16.75 5.20
C PHE A 31 32.53 18.03 5.98
N ARG A 32 31.50 18.66 6.56
CA ARG A 32 31.67 19.83 7.43
C ARG A 32 32.27 19.48 8.80
N ALA A 33 31.90 18.33 9.36
CA ALA A 33 32.46 17.84 10.61
C ALA A 33 33.95 17.50 10.44
N MET A 34 34.32 16.88 9.32
CA MET A 34 35.72 16.67 8.95
C MET A 34 36.49 17.99 8.88
N GLN A 35 35.91 19.04 8.29
CA GLN A 35 36.57 20.35 8.22
C GLN A 35 36.78 20.97 9.61
N CYS A 36 35.83 20.85 10.54
CA CYS A 36 36.00 21.30 11.92
C CYS A 36 37.09 20.49 12.66
N SER A 37 37.11 19.15 12.49
CA SER A 37 38.08 18.29 13.20
C SER A 37 39.53 18.55 12.80
N LEU A 38 39.79 19.20 11.65
CA LEU A 38 41.12 19.67 11.28
C LEU A 38 41.71 20.69 12.27
N TYR A 39 40.87 21.30 13.11
CA TYR A 39 41.26 22.27 14.13
C TYR A 39 41.25 21.71 15.55
N ASP A 40 40.94 20.42 15.73
CA ASP A 40 40.98 19.78 17.03
C ASP A 40 42.39 19.84 17.64
N GLY A 41 42.46 20.21 18.92
CA GLY A 41 43.72 20.28 19.65
C GLY A 41 44.64 21.45 19.25
N LYS A 42 44.24 22.30 18.28
CA LYS A 42 44.99 23.50 17.88
C LYS A 42 44.55 24.71 18.70
N PRO A 43 45.48 25.59 19.12
CA PRO A 43 45.13 26.85 19.79
C PRO A 43 44.43 27.80 18.81
N ILE A 44 43.54 28.64 19.34
CA ILE A 44 42.82 29.67 18.57
C ILE A 44 43.43 31.05 18.82
N LEU A 45 43.21 32.00 17.90
CA LEU A 45 43.70 33.37 18.07
C LEU A 45 43.18 33.97 19.38
N GLY A 46 44.11 34.37 20.26
CA GLY A 46 43.80 34.96 21.57
C GLY A 46 43.64 33.96 22.73
N SER A 47 43.78 32.64 22.52
CA SER A 47 43.72 31.64 23.59
C SER A 47 44.64 30.44 23.32
N GLN A 48 45.39 30.02 24.34
CA GLN A 48 46.26 28.83 24.28
C GLN A 48 45.51 27.52 24.60
N ALA A 49 44.23 27.63 24.95
CA ALA A 49 43.40 26.47 25.22
C ALA A 49 43.13 25.67 23.96
N ARG A 50 42.95 24.36 24.14
CA ARG A 50 42.72 23.39 23.08
C ARG A 50 41.32 22.82 23.23
N TYR A 51 40.60 22.76 22.13
CA TYR A 51 39.21 22.34 22.10
C TYR A 51 39.00 21.21 21.09
N GLN A 52 37.89 20.51 21.26
CA GLN A 52 37.29 19.67 20.23
C GLN A 52 36.14 20.42 19.60
N TRP A 53 35.97 20.26 18.29
CA TRP A 53 35.09 21.09 17.49
C TRP A 53 34.02 20.27 16.78
N VAL A 54 32.78 20.74 16.83
CA VAL A 54 31.66 20.19 16.06
C VAL A 54 31.00 21.27 15.20
N PRO A 55 30.38 20.95 14.06
CA PRO A 55 29.72 21.94 13.21
C PRO A 55 28.65 22.75 13.95
N PHE A 56 28.64 24.06 13.73
CA PHE A 56 27.60 24.96 14.22
C PHE A 56 26.86 25.63 13.07
N HIS A 57 25.55 25.39 12.98
CA HIS A 57 24.70 25.90 11.89
C HIS A 57 23.88 27.14 12.27
N GLY A 58 23.97 27.63 13.51
CA GLY A 58 23.19 28.78 13.98
C GLY A 58 23.78 30.16 13.67
N ALA A 59 24.88 30.24 12.93
CA ALA A 59 25.54 31.50 12.58
C ALA A 59 24.92 32.14 11.31
N PRO A 60 25.00 33.48 11.13
CA PRO A 60 24.36 34.17 10.01
C PRO A 60 24.83 33.70 8.62
N ASN A 61 26.11 33.39 8.47
CA ASN A 61 26.66 32.90 7.21
C ASN A 61 26.85 31.38 7.23
N LEU A 62 25.95 30.69 6.53
CA LEU A 62 25.91 29.22 6.45
C LEU A 62 27.05 28.62 5.63
N CYS A 63 27.90 29.41 4.97
CA CYS A 63 29.06 28.92 4.22
C CYS A 63 30.41 29.30 4.85
N ASP A 64 30.36 29.85 6.07
CA ASP A 64 31.54 29.96 6.92
C ASP A 64 31.70 28.67 7.76
N LEU A 65 32.94 28.32 8.06
CA LEU A 65 33.29 27.16 8.88
C LEU A 65 33.16 27.54 10.36
N ASN A 66 31.91 27.61 10.81
CA ASN A 66 31.54 27.85 12.20
C ASN A 66 31.56 26.52 12.97
N CYS A 67 32.40 26.43 14.00
CA CYS A 67 32.54 25.23 14.81
C CYS A 67 32.32 25.56 16.30
N LEU A 68 31.43 24.82 16.96
CA LEU A 68 31.14 24.91 18.38
C LEU A 68 32.20 24.13 19.17
N ALA A 69 32.73 24.73 20.23
CA ALA A 69 33.64 24.03 21.14
C ALA A 69 32.85 23.08 22.05
N VAL A 70 33.15 21.78 22.00
CA VAL A 70 32.46 20.75 22.79
C VAL A 70 32.61 21.02 24.28
N GLY A 71 31.49 21.03 25.00
CA GLY A 71 31.45 21.34 26.44
C GLY A 71 31.53 22.83 26.78
N HIS A 72 31.53 23.71 25.76
CA HIS A 72 31.56 25.16 25.92
C HIS A 72 30.40 25.83 25.16
N ASN A 73 30.16 27.11 25.46
CA ASN A 73 29.03 27.88 24.95
C ASN A 73 29.42 28.90 23.86
N PHE A 74 30.54 28.67 23.16
CA PHE A 74 31.01 29.55 22.09
C PHE A 74 31.37 28.74 20.85
N TYR A 75 31.19 29.37 19.68
CA TYR A 75 31.70 28.87 18.42
C TYR A 75 32.82 29.78 17.91
N TYR A 76 33.65 29.22 17.03
CA TYR A 76 34.72 29.96 16.35
C TYR A 76 34.60 29.77 14.84
N THR A 77 34.90 30.82 14.08
CA THR A 77 34.84 30.81 12.62
C THR A 77 36.24 30.66 12.05
N PHE A 78 36.51 29.51 11.41
CA PHE A 78 37.84 29.18 10.87
C PHE A 78 38.04 29.60 9.40
N GLY A 79 37.10 30.37 8.84
CA GLY A 79 37.11 30.84 7.45
C GLY A 79 35.89 30.35 6.69
N ARG A 80 36.04 30.09 5.38
CA ARG A 80 34.99 29.54 4.51
C ARG A 80 35.08 28.03 4.46
N VAL A 81 33.94 27.36 4.30
CA VAL A 81 33.92 25.93 4.00
C VAL A 81 34.44 25.67 2.58
N LEU A 82 34.89 24.45 2.31
CA LEU A 82 35.26 24.01 0.98
C LEU A 82 34.03 23.92 0.06
N ASP A 83 34.22 24.25 -1.22
CA ASP A 83 33.16 24.18 -2.23
C ASP A 83 32.58 22.77 -2.32
N GLY A 84 31.24 22.68 -2.38
CA GLY A 84 30.50 21.41 -2.33
C GLY A 84 30.13 20.95 -0.91
N THR A 85 30.46 21.71 0.14
CA THR A 85 29.94 21.45 1.49
C THR A 85 28.46 21.83 1.56
N ARG A 86 27.60 20.96 2.13
CA ARG A 86 26.18 21.29 2.35
C ARG A 86 26.02 22.49 3.29
N CYS A 87 25.09 23.39 2.96
CA CYS A 87 24.83 24.59 3.77
C CYS A 87 24.23 24.25 5.14
N SER A 88 23.33 23.28 5.18
CA SER A 88 22.64 22.78 6.38
C SER A 88 22.54 21.24 6.32
N PRO A 89 22.41 20.52 7.45
CA PRO A 89 22.22 19.07 7.43
C PRO A 89 20.98 18.65 6.64
N ASP A 90 19.91 19.45 6.74
CA ASP A 90 18.59 19.14 6.17
C ASP A 90 18.37 19.73 4.77
N SER A 91 19.35 20.44 4.21
CA SER A 91 19.25 21.06 2.89
C SER A 91 20.19 20.38 1.88
N PRO A 92 19.73 20.16 0.62
CA PRO A 92 20.61 19.73 -0.47
C PRO A 92 21.49 20.86 -1.02
N ASP A 93 21.33 22.10 -0.56
CA ASP A 93 22.08 23.27 -1.05
C ASP A 93 23.57 23.17 -0.73
N LEU A 94 24.40 23.68 -1.64
CA LEU A 94 25.85 23.58 -1.57
C LEU A 94 26.50 24.95 -1.46
N CYS A 95 27.52 25.04 -0.62
CA CYS A 95 28.38 26.21 -0.52
C CYS A 95 29.34 26.24 -1.70
N ILE A 96 29.34 27.34 -2.46
CA ILE A 96 30.30 27.63 -3.53
C ILE A 96 30.80 29.06 -3.37
N SER A 97 32.13 29.23 -3.29
CA SER A 97 32.78 30.54 -3.11
C SER A 97 32.29 31.34 -1.90
N GLY A 98 31.75 30.68 -0.87
CA GLY A 98 31.19 31.31 0.33
C GLY A 98 29.72 31.71 0.22
N GLN A 99 29.03 31.34 -0.86
CA GLN A 99 27.58 31.52 -1.01
C GLN A 99 26.86 30.17 -1.00
N CYS A 100 25.70 30.11 -0.36
CA CYS A 100 24.85 28.94 -0.39
C CYS A 100 24.01 28.95 -1.67
N LEU A 101 24.22 27.98 -2.57
CA LEU A 101 23.55 27.89 -3.86
C LEU A 101 22.69 26.62 -3.95
N THR A 102 21.47 26.80 -4.45
CA THR A 102 20.53 25.72 -4.76
C THR A 102 20.73 25.25 -6.20
N ALA A 103 20.66 23.94 -6.44
CA ALA A 103 20.64 23.39 -7.79
C ALA A 103 19.28 23.61 -8.44
N GLY A 104 19.25 24.21 -9.63
CA GLY A 104 18.04 24.25 -10.44
C GLY A 104 17.69 22.87 -11.01
N CYS A 105 16.49 22.75 -11.56
CA CYS A 105 16.03 21.52 -12.23
C CYS A 105 16.88 21.13 -13.45
N ASP A 106 17.68 22.07 -13.98
CA ASP A 106 18.62 21.89 -15.08
C ASP A 106 19.99 21.34 -14.60
N GLY A 107 20.13 21.10 -13.29
CA GLY A 107 21.35 20.64 -12.65
C GLY A 107 22.43 21.72 -12.49
N ILE A 108 22.09 22.99 -12.76
CA ILE A 108 23.02 24.12 -12.62
C ILE A 108 22.80 24.79 -11.26
N LEU A 109 23.88 24.96 -10.49
CA LEU A 109 23.84 25.67 -9.20
C LEU A 109 23.60 27.16 -9.43
N GLY A 110 22.57 27.70 -8.77
CA GLY A 110 22.21 29.11 -8.85
C GLY A 110 21.54 29.54 -10.16
N SER A 111 21.10 28.60 -11.02
CA SER A 111 20.33 28.95 -12.23
C SER A 111 18.98 29.57 -11.90
N GLY A 112 18.38 29.18 -10.77
CA GLY A 112 17.02 29.55 -10.40
C GLY A 112 15.94 28.86 -11.23
N SER A 113 16.32 27.95 -12.13
CA SER A 113 15.38 27.15 -12.93
C SER A 113 14.61 26.20 -12.01
N GLN A 114 13.30 26.15 -12.18
CA GLN A 114 12.40 25.36 -11.36
C GLN A 114 11.61 24.39 -12.23
N SER A 115 11.36 23.19 -11.69
CA SER A 115 10.47 22.26 -12.34
C SER A 115 9.05 22.81 -12.31
N ASP A 116 8.34 22.64 -13.43
CA ASP A 116 6.91 22.84 -13.50
C ASP A 116 6.17 21.73 -12.72
N ALA A 117 4.84 21.84 -12.59
CA ALA A 117 4.02 20.87 -11.88
C ALA A 117 4.00 19.47 -12.53
N CYS A 118 4.50 19.36 -13.75
CA CYS A 118 4.67 18.11 -14.49
C CYS A 118 6.08 17.51 -14.36
N GLY A 119 6.96 18.16 -13.59
CA GLY A 119 8.36 17.77 -13.42
C GLY A 119 9.28 18.19 -14.56
N LEU A 120 8.81 19.00 -15.51
CA LEU A 120 9.63 19.50 -16.60
C LEU A 120 10.34 20.78 -16.18
N CYS A 121 11.66 20.80 -16.38
CA CYS A 121 12.46 21.96 -16.04
C CYS A 121 12.11 23.18 -16.91
N ASP A 122 11.80 24.32 -16.28
CA ASP A 122 11.28 25.53 -16.93
C ASP A 122 10.07 25.27 -17.87
N GLY A 123 9.27 24.28 -17.50
CA GLY A 123 8.06 23.87 -18.22
C GLY A 123 6.90 24.85 -18.07
N ARG A 124 5.80 24.57 -18.79
CA ARG A 124 4.62 25.46 -18.89
C ARG A 124 3.35 24.87 -18.27
N ASN A 125 3.45 23.77 -17.50
CA ASN A 125 2.31 23.08 -16.87
C ASN A 125 1.25 22.52 -17.85
N ASP A 126 1.61 22.30 -19.12
CA ASP A 126 0.67 21.89 -20.17
C ASP A 126 0.79 20.41 -20.58
N SER A 127 1.90 19.75 -20.24
CA SER A 127 2.19 18.34 -20.55
C SER A 127 1.48 17.33 -19.65
N CYS A 128 0.92 17.78 -18.53
CA CYS A 128 0.22 16.96 -17.55
C CYS A 128 -1.17 17.51 -17.22
N LEU A 129 -1.93 16.74 -16.44
CA LEU A 129 -3.28 17.06 -15.98
C LEU A 129 -3.30 17.04 -14.46
N PHE A 130 -3.98 18.02 -13.88
CA PHE A 130 -4.28 18.02 -12.45
C PHE A 130 -5.48 17.13 -12.16
N VAL A 131 -5.31 16.18 -11.25
CA VAL A 131 -6.38 15.30 -10.76
C VAL A 131 -6.63 15.66 -9.30
N GLN A 132 -7.86 16.05 -8.99
CA GLN A 132 -8.31 16.31 -7.63
C GLN A 132 -9.68 15.65 -7.42
N ARG A 133 -9.80 14.85 -6.36
CA ARG A 133 -11.01 14.09 -6.05
C ARG A 133 -11.18 13.92 -4.55
N VAL A 134 -12.40 13.60 -4.16
CA VAL A 134 -12.76 13.29 -2.77
C VAL A 134 -13.34 11.89 -2.72
N PHE A 135 -12.76 11.03 -1.90
CA PHE A 135 -13.28 9.70 -1.62
C PHE A 135 -14.26 9.77 -0.46
N ARG A 136 -15.53 9.53 -0.76
CA ARG A 136 -16.60 9.37 0.22
C ARG A 136 -17.10 7.94 0.18
N ALA A 137 -17.02 7.29 1.33
CA ALA A 137 -17.49 5.94 1.51
C ALA A 137 -18.25 5.86 2.83
N ALA A 138 -19.47 5.31 2.79
CA ALA A 138 -20.18 5.02 4.03
C ALA A 138 -19.36 4.05 4.89
N LEU A 139 -19.34 4.31 6.20
CA LEU A 139 -18.85 3.33 7.17
C LEU A 139 -19.67 2.06 6.98
N PRO A 140 -19.05 0.87 6.88
CA PRO A 140 -19.81 -0.36 6.75
C PRO A 140 -20.76 -0.50 7.94
N SER A 141 -22.07 -0.60 7.69
CA SER A 141 -23.10 -0.74 8.73
C SER A 141 -22.97 -2.02 9.57
N SER A 142 -22.01 -2.88 9.24
CA SER A 142 -21.81 -4.22 9.79
C SER A 142 -20.55 -4.36 10.67
N GLY A 143 -19.90 -3.26 11.08
CA GLY A 143 -18.72 -3.35 11.96
C GLY A 143 -17.49 -4.03 11.32
N PHE A 144 -17.38 -3.95 9.98
CA PHE A 144 -16.22 -4.45 9.24
C PHE A 144 -15.01 -3.55 9.50
N PHE A 145 -14.07 -4.03 10.32
CA PHE A 145 -12.75 -3.43 10.49
C PHE A 145 -11.84 -3.98 9.39
N GLY A 146 -11.25 -3.11 8.57
CA GLY A 146 -10.33 -3.52 7.52
C GLY A 146 -10.00 -2.39 6.57
N TYR A 147 -8.84 -2.49 5.90
CA TYR A 147 -8.40 -1.49 4.95
C TYR A 147 -9.31 -1.45 3.72
N LYS A 148 -9.81 -0.26 3.38
CA LYS A 148 -10.59 0.01 2.17
C LYS A 148 -9.75 0.77 1.17
N ASN A 149 -9.85 0.41 -0.10
CA ASN A 149 -9.16 1.13 -1.17
C ASN A 149 -9.83 2.49 -1.40
N VAL A 150 -9.03 3.55 -1.30
CA VAL A 150 -9.41 4.95 -1.55
C VAL A 150 -9.22 5.26 -3.03
N THR A 151 -7.99 5.06 -3.54
CA THR A 151 -7.64 5.32 -4.93
C THR A 151 -6.32 4.64 -5.33
N ARG A 152 -6.10 4.48 -6.63
CA ARG A 152 -4.80 4.13 -7.22
C ARG A 152 -4.17 5.40 -7.79
N ILE A 153 -2.96 5.71 -7.37
CA ILE A 153 -2.11 6.77 -7.92
C ILE A 153 -1.14 6.11 -8.92
N PRO A 154 -1.22 6.44 -10.22
CA PRO A 154 -0.40 5.77 -11.22
C PRO A 154 1.08 6.12 -11.12
N ALA A 155 1.92 5.26 -11.71
CA ALA A 155 3.28 5.61 -12.07
C ALA A 155 3.34 6.90 -12.92
N GLY A 156 4.30 7.77 -12.63
CA GLY A 156 4.53 9.07 -13.23
C GLY A 156 3.76 10.21 -12.55
N ALA A 157 3.03 9.94 -11.46
CA ALA A 157 2.31 10.97 -10.73
C ALA A 157 3.29 11.88 -9.95
N MET A 158 2.99 13.17 -9.93
CA MET A 158 3.80 14.20 -9.29
C MET A 158 2.98 15.04 -8.31
N HIS A 159 3.65 15.62 -7.32
CA HIS A 159 3.05 16.45 -6.27
C HIS A 159 1.80 15.78 -5.67
N ILE A 160 1.97 14.54 -5.23
CA ILE A 160 0.91 13.76 -4.61
C ILE A 160 0.63 14.34 -3.24
N LYS A 161 -0.64 14.57 -2.95
CA LYS A 161 -1.12 14.93 -1.63
C LYS A 161 -2.42 14.19 -1.35
N VAL A 162 -2.46 13.51 -0.20
CA VAL A 162 -3.65 12.86 0.34
C VAL A 162 -3.89 13.42 1.73
N THR A 163 -5.12 13.77 2.04
CA THR A 163 -5.49 14.39 3.30
C THR A 163 -6.75 13.77 3.86
N ASP A 164 -6.69 13.40 5.13
CA ASP A 164 -7.84 12.98 5.92
C ASP A 164 -7.92 13.80 7.21
N ARG A 165 -9.12 14.22 7.59
CA ARG A 165 -9.39 15.06 8.78
C ARG A 165 -10.27 14.32 9.78
N SER A 166 -10.03 13.04 9.92
CA SER A 166 -10.83 12.14 10.73
C SER A 166 -9.93 11.27 11.59
N ARG A 167 -10.50 10.54 12.54
CA ARG A 167 -9.78 9.56 13.36
C ARG A 167 -9.42 8.28 12.59
N ASN A 168 -9.67 8.22 11.28
CA ASN A 168 -9.24 7.09 10.45
C ASN A 168 -7.71 7.07 10.28
N TYR A 169 -7.20 6.00 9.69
CA TYR A 169 -5.78 5.86 9.36
C TYR A 169 -5.62 5.60 7.87
N LEU A 170 -4.96 6.52 7.16
CA LEU A 170 -4.47 6.34 5.82
C LEU A 170 -3.39 5.26 5.82
N ALA A 171 -3.35 4.47 4.77
CA ALA A 171 -2.30 3.48 4.56
C ALA A 171 -1.87 3.46 3.10
N LEU A 172 -0.62 3.07 2.87
CA LEU A 172 -0.01 3.09 1.54
C LEU A 172 0.47 1.71 1.17
N MET A 173 0.07 1.23 -0.01
CA MET A 173 0.67 0.05 -0.63
C MET A 173 1.39 0.40 -1.92
N ASN A 174 2.47 -0.33 -2.19
CA ASN A 174 3.24 -0.24 -3.43
C ASN A 174 2.60 -1.04 -4.59
N GLY A 175 3.27 -1.07 -5.75
CA GLY A 175 2.78 -1.77 -6.95
C GLY A 175 2.64 -3.28 -6.75
N GLU A 176 3.45 -3.86 -5.88
CA GLU A 176 3.43 -5.28 -5.50
C GLU A 176 2.35 -5.63 -4.47
N GLN A 177 1.50 -4.68 -4.07
CA GLN A 177 0.45 -4.84 -3.04
C GLN A 177 1.01 -5.16 -1.64
N ARG A 178 2.19 -4.61 -1.30
CA ARG A 178 2.73 -4.65 0.06
C ARG A 178 2.51 -3.30 0.73
N TYR A 179 2.11 -3.32 2.00
CA TYR A 179 2.00 -2.10 2.79
C TYR A 179 3.39 -1.54 3.08
N VAL A 180 3.53 -0.24 2.91
CA VAL A 180 4.74 0.52 3.25
C VAL A 180 4.47 1.47 4.42
N ILE A 181 3.22 1.96 4.54
CA ILE A 181 2.79 2.84 5.62
C ILE A 181 1.45 2.32 6.15
N ASN A 182 1.35 2.22 7.47
CA ASN A 182 0.18 1.82 8.25
C ASN A 182 -0.43 0.50 7.76
N GLY A 183 0.39 -0.55 7.65
CA GLY A 183 0.00 -1.90 7.23
C GLY A 183 -0.21 -2.87 8.38
N ASP A 184 -0.79 -4.05 8.08
CA ASP A 184 -0.85 -5.19 9.01
C ASP A 184 -1.39 -4.86 10.42
N TRP A 185 -2.34 -3.92 10.50
CA TRP A 185 -2.96 -3.44 11.75
C TRP A 185 -2.02 -2.67 12.68
N ALA A 186 -0.84 -2.28 12.19
CA ALA A 186 0.10 -1.41 12.88
C ALA A 186 0.01 0.02 12.33
N ILE A 187 0.24 0.99 13.21
CA ILE A 187 0.37 2.40 12.85
C ILE A 187 1.85 2.77 12.95
N ASP A 188 2.39 3.22 11.83
CA ASP A 188 3.77 3.66 11.72
C ASP A 188 3.94 5.08 12.30
N TRP A 189 5.18 5.44 12.60
CA TRP A 189 5.52 6.78 13.09
C TRP A 189 5.49 7.82 11.96
N PRO A 190 5.11 9.08 12.22
CA PRO A 190 5.29 10.15 11.25
C PRO A 190 6.75 10.24 10.78
N GLY A 191 6.98 10.38 9.48
CA GLY A 191 8.31 10.34 8.91
C GLY A 191 8.36 10.26 7.38
N ALA A 192 9.57 10.04 6.87
CA ALA A 192 9.85 9.87 5.45
C ALA A 192 10.02 8.38 5.10
N TYR A 193 9.36 7.93 4.02
CA TYR A 193 9.31 6.55 3.57
C TYR A 193 9.68 6.45 2.09
N GLU A 194 10.69 5.66 1.76
CA GLU A 194 11.10 5.42 0.37
C GLU A 194 10.19 4.39 -0.30
N VAL A 195 9.50 4.79 -1.37
CA VAL A 195 8.58 3.91 -2.10
C VAL A 195 8.37 4.41 -3.53
N ALA A 196 8.29 3.48 -4.48
CA ALA A 196 8.05 3.80 -5.89
C ALA A 196 9.01 4.87 -6.45
N GLY A 197 10.30 4.82 -6.08
CA GLY A 197 11.32 5.76 -6.56
C GLY A 197 11.18 7.20 -6.03
N THR A 198 10.33 7.44 -5.03
CA THR A 198 10.17 8.75 -4.37
C THR A 198 10.08 8.59 -2.86
N THR A 199 10.37 9.68 -2.15
CA THR A 199 10.10 9.78 -0.72
C THR A 199 8.65 10.22 -0.49
N VAL A 200 7.90 9.44 0.29
CA VAL A 200 6.58 9.81 0.81
C VAL A 200 6.72 10.29 2.25
N ARG A 201 6.29 11.52 2.52
CA ARG A 201 6.21 12.10 3.85
C ARG A 201 4.84 11.80 4.45
N TYR A 202 4.84 11.02 5.52
CA TYR A 202 3.66 10.71 6.32
C TYR A 202 3.66 11.58 7.57
N ALA A 203 2.59 12.34 7.77
CA ALA A 203 2.42 13.18 8.94
C ALA A 203 1.02 13.02 9.53
N ARG A 204 0.95 13.00 10.86
CA ARG A 204 -0.29 12.99 11.63
C ARG A 204 -0.16 13.98 12.77
N ASP A 205 -1.08 14.92 12.85
CA ASP A 205 -1.11 15.92 13.93
C ASP A 205 -2.00 15.48 15.11
N PRO A 206 -1.96 16.20 16.26
CA PRO A 206 -2.78 15.87 17.42
C PRO A 206 -4.30 15.97 17.20
N ASP A 207 -4.74 16.75 16.20
CA ASP A 207 -6.14 16.92 15.84
C ASP A 207 -6.64 15.79 14.91
N ASN A 208 -5.82 14.76 14.70
CA ASN A 208 -6.05 13.63 13.79
C ASN A 208 -6.10 14.02 12.31
N HIS A 209 -5.47 15.14 11.94
CA HIS A 209 -5.23 15.45 10.54
C HIS A 209 -4.07 14.58 10.07
N GLU A 210 -4.33 13.77 9.05
CA GLU A 210 -3.37 12.83 8.49
C GLU A 210 -3.09 13.19 7.04
N THR A 211 -1.80 13.20 6.67
CA THR A 211 -1.34 13.59 5.35
C THR A 211 -0.29 12.62 4.81
N LEU A 212 -0.41 12.30 3.53
CA LEU A 212 0.62 11.63 2.74
C LEU A 212 1.00 12.57 1.60
N GLU A 213 2.27 12.98 1.55
CA GLU A 213 2.79 13.90 0.54
C GLU A 213 4.00 13.30 -0.17
N ALA A 214 4.09 13.42 -1.49
CA ALA A 214 5.25 13.00 -2.25
C ALA A 214 5.51 13.93 -3.43
N ALA A 215 6.79 14.25 -3.68
CA ALA A 215 7.17 15.07 -4.82
C ALA A 215 6.97 14.31 -6.15
N GLY A 216 7.29 13.01 -6.17
CA GLY A 216 7.32 12.21 -7.40
C GLY A 216 8.53 12.55 -8.29
N PRO A 217 8.56 12.07 -9.54
CA PRO A 217 7.57 11.18 -10.15
C PRO A 217 7.62 9.77 -9.55
N THR A 218 6.46 9.12 -9.44
CA THR A 218 6.41 7.71 -9.02
C THR A 218 6.88 6.77 -10.13
N GLU A 219 7.69 5.77 -9.81
CA GLU A 219 8.15 4.75 -10.78
C GLU A 219 7.14 3.61 -10.98
N GLU A 220 6.32 3.35 -9.97
CA GLU A 220 5.26 2.34 -9.98
C GLU A 220 3.95 2.89 -9.41
N ASP A 221 2.89 2.10 -9.50
CA ASP A 221 1.59 2.48 -8.95
C ASP A 221 1.57 2.41 -7.43
N LEU A 222 0.98 3.42 -6.82
CA LEU A 222 0.69 3.47 -5.40
C LEU A 222 -0.80 3.25 -5.17
N HIS A 223 -1.15 2.58 -4.08
CA HIS A 223 -2.54 2.36 -3.68
C HIS A 223 -2.78 2.99 -2.32
N ILE A 224 -3.67 3.98 -2.29
CA ILE A 224 -4.10 4.65 -1.07
C ILE A 224 -5.22 3.84 -0.45
N MET A 225 -5.04 3.55 0.82
CA MET A 225 -5.91 2.72 1.63
C MET A 225 -6.37 3.52 2.86
N VAL A 226 -7.50 3.13 3.45
CA VAL A 226 -7.97 3.70 4.71
C VAL A 226 -8.45 2.60 5.64
N LEU A 227 -8.02 2.65 6.89
CA LEU A 227 -8.56 1.88 8.00
C LEU A 227 -9.55 2.78 8.77
N PHE A 228 -10.84 2.44 8.72
CA PHE A 228 -11.87 3.24 9.36
C PHE A 228 -11.93 3.01 10.88
N GLN A 229 -11.94 4.10 11.64
CA GLN A 229 -12.30 4.23 13.04
C GLN A 229 -13.63 4.99 13.23
N GLU A 230 -13.97 5.87 12.28
CA GLU A 230 -15.16 6.69 12.31
C GLU A 230 -15.67 7.05 10.90
N PRO A 231 -16.92 7.57 10.77
CA PRO A 231 -17.50 7.87 9.47
C PRO A 231 -16.61 8.79 8.66
N ASN A 232 -16.29 8.37 7.44
CA ASN A 232 -15.42 9.12 6.54
C ASN A 232 -16.06 10.47 6.14
N PRO A 233 -15.55 11.62 6.60
CA PRO A 233 -16.06 12.93 6.19
C PRO A 233 -15.69 13.26 4.73
N GLY A 234 -14.67 12.58 4.20
CA GLY A 234 -14.14 12.72 2.85
C GLY A 234 -12.61 12.73 2.91
N ILE A 235 -11.98 11.77 2.23
CA ILE A 235 -10.53 11.76 2.04
C ILE A 235 -10.24 12.50 0.74
N GLU A 236 -9.52 13.61 0.83
CA GLU A 236 -9.16 14.45 -0.31
C GLU A 236 -7.83 13.95 -0.88
N TYR A 237 -7.73 13.84 -2.20
CA TYR A 237 -6.46 13.54 -2.84
C TYR A 237 -6.28 14.31 -4.13
N GLU A 238 -5.04 14.74 -4.36
CA GLU A 238 -4.63 15.49 -5.53
C GLU A 238 -3.24 15.08 -6.01
N TYR A 239 -3.03 15.15 -7.31
CA TYR A 239 -1.75 14.90 -7.97
C TYR A 239 -1.77 15.40 -9.42
N TRP A 240 -0.59 15.58 -10.01
CA TRP A 240 -0.40 15.83 -11.42
C TRP A 240 -0.01 14.55 -12.15
N LEU A 241 -0.58 14.32 -13.34
CA LEU A 241 -0.33 13.11 -14.13
C LEU A 241 -0.05 13.45 -15.60
N PRO A 242 1.06 12.93 -16.19
CA PRO A 242 1.36 13.10 -17.61
C PRO A 242 0.20 12.64 -18.51
N ARG A 243 -0.11 13.40 -19.55
CA ARG A 243 -1.28 13.20 -20.41
C ARG A 243 -1.29 11.82 -21.08
N GLU A 244 -0.12 11.29 -21.44
CA GLU A 244 0.06 9.98 -22.07
C GLU A 244 -0.42 8.85 -21.15
N ARG A 245 -0.34 9.05 -19.82
CA ARG A 245 -0.73 8.06 -18.81
C ARG A 245 -2.21 8.14 -18.46
N HIS A 246 -2.85 9.29 -18.63
CA HIS A 246 -4.26 9.48 -18.28
C HIS A 246 -5.23 8.66 -19.17
N GLY A 247 -4.86 8.40 -20.43
CA GLY A 247 -5.67 7.57 -21.34
C GLY A 247 -5.91 6.14 -20.85
N HIS A 248 -5.00 5.58 -20.05
CA HIS A 248 -5.11 4.24 -19.47
C HIS A 248 -5.93 4.17 -18.18
N LEU A 249 -6.22 5.31 -17.53
CA LEU A 249 -6.95 5.35 -16.26
C LEU A 249 -8.45 5.09 -16.43
N GLN A 250 -9.01 5.45 -17.58
CA GLN A 250 -10.45 5.32 -17.85
C GLN A 250 -10.86 3.88 -18.20
N SER A 251 -9.91 2.99 -18.50
CA SER A 251 -10.17 1.59 -18.82
C SER A 251 -10.21 0.64 -17.61
N ASP A 252 -9.76 1.07 -16.41
CA ASP A 252 -9.49 0.17 -15.27
C ASP A 252 -10.38 0.36 -14.02
N SER A 253 -11.39 1.23 -14.05
CA SER A 253 -12.29 1.42 -12.89
C SER A 253 -13.43 0.38 -12.89
N SER A 254 -13.22 -0.79 -12.29
CA SER A 254 -14.29 -1.74 -11.92
C SER A 254 -14.60 -1.69 -10.42
N PRO A 255 -15.86 -1.50 -10.00
CA PRO A 255 -16.26 -1.16 -8.62
C PRO A 255 -16.23 -2.31 -7.58
N LEU A 256 -15.52 -3.43 -7.82
CA LEU A 256 -15.62 -4.63 -6.97
C LEU A 256 -14.36 -5.12 -6.24
N ARG A 257 -13.26 -4.36 -6.24
CA ARG A 257 -12.09 -4.75 -5.45
C ARG A 257 -12.26 -4.41 -3.96
N GLN A 258 -12.31 -5.43 -3.09
CA GLN A 258 -11.96 -5.31 -1.67
C GLN A 258 -10.54 -5.87 -1.43
N PRO A 259 -9.65 -5.17 -0.71
CA PRO A 259 -8.36 -5.71 -0.26
C PRO A 259 -8.59 -6.71 0.88
N HIS A 260 -7.91 -7.86 0.84
CA HIS A 260 -7.88 -8.79 1.97
C HIS A 260 -6.51 -8.75 2.67
N PRO A 261 -6.45 -8.77 4.03
CA PRO A 261 -5.21 -8.90 4.79
C PRO A 261 -4.67 -10.33 4.69
N ARG A 262 -3.34 -10.51 4.67
CA ARG A 262 -2.72 -11.83 4.88
C ARG A 262 -2.17 -11.90 6.29
N GLY A 263 -2.59 -12.95 7.00
CA GLY A 263 -2.23 -13.22 8.39
C GLY A 263 -0.76 -13.58 8.60
N ILE A 264 -0.34 -13.24 9.81
CA ILE A 264 0.94 -13.44 10.45
C ILE A 264 1.31 -14.94 10.49
N ASN A 265 2.51 -15.28 10.03
CA ASN A 265 3.18 -16.54 10.39
C ASN A 265 3.80 -16.36 11.77
N LEU A 266 3.36 -17.14 12.76
CA LEU A 266 4.09 -17.35 14.00
C LEU A 266 4.53 -18.81 14.05
N ASP A 267 5.80 -19.05 13.74
CA ASP A 267 6.48 -20.25 14.24
C ASP A 267 6.59 -20.12 15.78
N PRO A 268 6.25 -21.16 16.57
CA PRO A 268 6.40 -21.08 18.03
C PRO A 268 7.79 -21.56 18.49
N PRO A 269 8.41 -20.92 19.51
CA PRO A 269 9.58 -21.45 20.19
C PRO A 269 9.20 -22.55 21.20
N SER A 270 10.18 -23.40 21.50
CA SER A 270 10.10 -24.68 22.20
C SER A 270 10.27 -24.63 23.73
N VAL A 271 9.41 -25.41 24.44
CA VAL A 271 9.64 -26.28 25.64
C VAL A 271 9.74 -25.60 27.04
N PRO A 272 9.45 -26.22 28.24
CA PRO A 272 8.92 -27.56 28.62
C PRO A 272 7.70 -27.60 29.62
N GLN A 273 7.09 -28.79 29.84
CA GLN A 273 6.12 -29.14 30.93
C GLN A 273 6.82 -29.48 32.28
N PRO A 274 6.13 -29.60 33.47
CA PRO A 274 5.29 -30.77 33.86
C PRO A 274 4.14 -30.55 34.92
N GLY A 275 3.11 -31.44 34.92
CA GLY A 275 2.51 -32.02 36.14
C GLY A 275 1.08 -31.63 36.63
N PRO A 276 0.33 -32.51 37.34
CA PRO A 276 -1.12 -32.75 37.13
C PRO A 276 -2.06 -32.71 38.39
N TRP A 277 -3.37 -33.00 38.12
CA TRP A 277 -4.52 -33.32 39.04
C TRP A 277 -5.25 -32.10 39.63
N THR A 278 -6.59 -32.01 39.79
CA THR A 278 -7.65 -33.01 40.00
C THR A 278 -9.04 -32.39 39.77
N THR A 279 -10.03 -33.27 39.59
CA THR A 279 -11.49 -33.17 39.45
C THR A 279 -12.24 -32.27 40.46
N LEU A 280 -13.47 -31.80 40.11
CA LEU A 280 -14.75 -32.03 40.84
C LEU A 280 -15.97 -31.23 40.26
N VAL A 281 -16.92 -31.97 39.66
CA VAL A 281 -18.40 -32.03 39.77
C VAL A 281 -19.29 -30.73 39.95
N PRO A 282 -20.45 -30.63 39.23
CA PRO A 282 -21.49 -29.54 39.30
C PRO A 282 -22.61 -29.91 40.33
N PRO A 283 -23.91 -29.49 40.30
CA PRO A 283 -24.71 -28.51 39.53
C PRO A 283 -25.57 -27.57 40.44
N THR A 284 -26.35 -26.60 39.93
CA THR A 284 -27.84 -26.67 39.82
C THR A 284 -28.34 -25.34 39.24
N HIS A 285 -29.04 -25.34 38.11
CA HIS A 285 -30.49 -25.42 37.95
C HIS A 285 -31.25 -24.15 38.39
N LEU A 286 -31.76 -23.40 37.42
CA LEU A 286 -33.05 -22.73 37.47
C LEU A 286 -33.52 -22.45 36.04
N SER A 287 -34.56 -23.18 35.63
CA SER A 287 -35.30 -22.96 34.39
C SER A 287 -36.50 -22.06 34.66
N ILE A 288 -36.77 -21.11 33.78
CA ILE A 288 -38.14 -20.64 33.53
C ILE A 288 -38.36 -20.67 32.01
N ARG A 289 -39.44 -21.37 31.64
CA ARG A 289 -39.91 -21.70 30.30
C ARG A 289 -40.85 -20.63 29.76
N ASP A 290 -40.79 -20.48 28.44
CA ASP A 290 -41.88 -20.30 27.46
C ASP A 290 -42.74 -19.02 27.59
N THR A 291 -43.11 -18.30 26.52
CA THR A 291 -43.52 -18.70 25.15
C THR A 291 -43.55 -17.37 24.34
N THR A 292 -43.26 -17.21 23.05
CA THR A 292 -43.86 -17.85 21.87
C THR A 292 -43.13 -17.34 20.59
N THR A 293 -42.54 -18.29 19.86
CA THR A 293 -42.60 -18.50 18.39
C THR A 293 -42.52 -17.34 17.37
N GLU A 294 -41.45 -17.37 16.55
CA GLU A 294 -41.58 -17.53 15.09
C GLU A 294 -40.34 -18.21 14.42
N ARG A 295 -40.60 -19.45 14.01
CA ARG A 295 -39.92 -20.44 13.15
C ARG A 295 -38.79 -19.96 12.20
N SER A 296 -37.54 -20.27 12.56
CA SER A 296 -36.42 -20.39 11.59
C SER A 296 -36.30 -21.84 11.10
N ARG A 297 -36.30 -22.03 9.77
CA ARG A 297 -36.00 -23.31 9.10
C ARG A 297 -34.51 -23.61 9.26
N GLN A 298 -34.17 -24.71 9.94
CA GLN A 298 -32.81 -25.23 10.08
C GLN A 298 -32.23 -25.63 8.70
N GLU A 299 -31.04 -25.10 8.38
CA GLU A 299 -30.11 -25.74 7.44
C GLU A 299 -29.30 -26.84 8.15
N PRO A 300 -28.89 -27.92 7.48
CA PRO A 300 -28.24 -29.06 8.13
C PRO A 300 -26.81 -28.72 8.55
N ARG A 301 -26.49 -28.89 9.84
CA ARG A 301 -25.12 -28.91 10.35
C ARG A 301 -24.50 -30.28 10.05
N ASP A 302 -23.61 -30.35 9.07
CA ASP A 302 -22.74 -31.52 8.88
C ASP A 302 -21.54 -31.42 9.84
N THR A 303 -21.65 -32.13 10.96
CA THR A 303 -20.54 -32.47 11.84
C THR A 303 -19.63 -33.49 11.15
N ALA A 304 -18.35 -33.15 10.99
CA ALA A 304 -17.32 -34.10 10.56
C ALA A 304 -17.08 -35.14 11.67
N GLN A 305 -17.68 -36.31 11.55
CA GLN A 305 -17.24 -37.50 12.27
C GLN A 305 -16.27 -38.30 11.38
N THR A 306 -15.15 -38.70 11.98
CA THR A 306 -14.18 -39.71 11.54
C THR A 306 -13.48 -39.53 10.18
N GLY A 307 -12.38 -38.77 10.18
CA GLY A 307 -11.06 -39.11 9.57
C GLY A 307 -10.91 -39.57 8.11
N SER A 308 -11.96 -39.68 7.30
CA SER A 308 -11.85 -40.14 5.90
C SER A 308 -12.61 -39.22 4.95
N CYS A 309 -11.87 -38.52 4.08
CA CYS A 309 -12.45 -37.71 3.02
C CYS A 309 -13.00 -38.61 1.90
N GLY A 310 -14.33 -38.77 1.85
CA GLY A 310 -15.01 -39.47 0.76
C GLY A 310 -14.85 -38.78 -0.61
N ARG A 311 -15.13 -39.50 -1.71
CA ARG A 311 -15.03 -38.95 -3.09
C ARG A 311 -15.88 -37.68 -3.26
N CYS A 312 -15.33 -36.67 -3.93
CA CYS A 312 -16.07 -35.44 -4.23
C CYS A 312 -17.23 -35.71 -5.19
N GLN A 313 -18.42 -35.24 -4.83
CA GLN A 313 -19.58 -35.32 -5.69
C GLN A 313 -19.42 -34.30 -6.83
N THR A 314 -19.48 -34.78 -8.06
CA THR A 314 -19.46 -33.90 -9.24
C THR A 314 -20.85 -33.89 -9.86
N PRO A 315 -21.50 -32.72 -10.01
CA PRO A 315 -22.77 -32.64 -10.70
C PRO A 315 -22.67 -33.20 -12.13
N LYS A 316 -23.61 -34.06 -12.51
CA LYS A 316 -23.66 -34.72 -13.83
C LYS A 316 -25.00 -34.49 -14.51
N GLY A 317 -24.98 -34.39 -15.84
CA GLY A 317 -26.17 -34.23 -16.67
C GLY A 317 -26.56 -32.77 -16.96
N LYS A 318 -27.45 -32.59 -17.94
CA LYS A 318 -27.90 -31.27 -18.43
C LYS A 318 -28.73 -30.53 -17.38
N SER A 319 -29.64 -31.22 -16.70
CA SER A 319 -30.52 -30.62 -15.68
C SER A 319 -29.73 -30.01 -14.51
N GLN A 320 -28.78 -30.75 -13.94
CA GLN A 320 -27.93 -30.26 -12.85
C GLN A 320 -27.04 -29.08 -13.28
N ARG A 321 -26.52 -29.11 -14.51
CA ARG A 321 -25.74 -27.99 -15.07
C ARG A 321 -26.57 -26.71 -15.15
N ILE A 322 -27.80 -26.78 -15.67
CA ILE A 322 -28.72 -25.64 -15.75
C ILE A 322 -29.02 -25.15 -14.33
N HIS A 323 -29.33 -26.05 -13.41
CA HIS A 323 -29.63 -25.70 -12.02
C HIS A 323 -28.49 -24.91 -11.35
N HIS A 324 -27.25 -25.42 -11.42
CA HIS A 324 -26.09 -24.72 -10.90
C HIS A 324 -25.83 -23.41 -11.64
N TYR A 325 -25.94 -23.37 -12.97
CA TYR A 325 -25.77 -22.15 -13.74
C TYR A 325 -26.73 -21.05 -13.30
N CYS A 326 -28.00 -21.40 -13.07
CA CYS A 326 -29.06 -20.46 -12.71
C CYS A 326 -29.01 -20.01 -11.24
N GLN A 327 -28.53 -20.85 -10.34
CA GLN A 327 -28.42 -20.54 -8.91
C GLN A 327 -27.06 -19.97 -8.49
N SER A 328 -26.04 -20.05 -9.33
CA SER A 328 -24.73 -19.46 -9.06
C SER A 328 -24.71 -17.97 -9.34
N ASP A 329 -23.98 -17.24 -8.51
CA ASP A 329 -23.72 -15.81 -8.69
C ASP A 329 -22.58 -15.56 -9.69
N PHE A 330 -21.70 -16.56 -9.85
CA PHE A 330 -20.53 -16.53 -10.70
C PHE A 330 -20.45 -17.82 -11.53
N VAL A 331 -20.28 -17.69 -12.84
CA VAL A 331 -19.99 -18.77 -13.79
C VAL A 331 -18.86 -18.31 -14.70
N PHE A 332 -17.69 -18.91 -14.52
CA PHE A 332 -16.47 -18.47 -15.20
C PHE A 332 -15.51 -19.62 -15.45
N ARG A 333 -14.69 -19.47 -16.48
CA ARG A 333 -13.52 -20.29 -16.78
C ARG A 333 -12.33 -19.67 -16.08
N ALA A 334 -11.63 -20.46 -15.26
CA ALA A 334 -10.46 -20.01 -14.53
C ALA A 334 -9.32 -21.03 -14.61
N ARG A 335 -8.09 -20.52 -14.65
CA ARG A 335 -6.88 -21.33 -14.44
C ARG A 335 -6.48 -21.28 -12.98
N ILE A 336 -6.26 -22.43 -12.36
CA ILE A 336 -5.78 -22.48 -10.97
C ILE A 336 -4.29 -22.16 -10.96
N LEU A 337 -3.88 -21.15 -10.21
CA LEU A 337 -2.49 -20.72 -10.11
C LEU A 337 -1.81 -21.33 -8.88
N ALA A 338 -2.48 -21.28 -7.73
CA ALA A 338 -1.96 -21.79 -6.48
C ALA A 338 -3.11 -22.22 -5.55
N LYS A 339 -2.85 -23.21 -4.69
CA LYS A 339 -3.74 -23.67 -3.63
C LYS A 339 -3.07 -23.49 -2.27
N ARG A 340 -3.79 -22.94 -1.30
CA ARG A 340 -3.30 -22.76 0.08
C ARG A 340 -4.34 -23.17 1.12
N PRO A 341 -3.99 -24.03 2.10
CA PRO A 341 -4.85 -24.28 3.24
C PRO A 341 -4.88 -23.06 4.16
N ILE A 342 -6.06 -22.64 4.60
CA ILE A 342 -6.27 -21.53 5.53
C ILE A 342 -7.29 -22.00 6.57
N GLY A 343 -6.82 -22.33 7.77
CA GLY A 343 -7.67 -22.93 8.82
C GLY A 343 -8.28 -24.26 8.35
N GLN A 344 -9.61 -24.36 8.36
CA GLN A 344 -10.35 -25.54 7.90
C GLN A 344 -10.84 -25.44 6.45
N GLU A 345 -10.37 -24.44 5.70
CA GLU A 345 -10.79 -24.16 4.33
C GLU A 345 -9.60 -24.15 3.37
N MET A 346 -9.91 -24.31 2.08
CA MET A 346 -8.93 -24.23 1.01
C MET A 346 -9.17 -22.97 0.18
N ARG A 347 -8.12 -22.17 0.01
CA ARG A 347 -8.14 -21.00 -0.87
C ARG A 347 -7.34 -21.26 -2.13
N TYR A 348 -7.98 -21.00 -3.27
CA TYR A 348 -7.41 -21.07 -4.61
C TYR A 348 -7.19 -19.66 -5.16
N ASP A 349 -5.96 -19.39 -5.60
CA ASP A 349 -5.65 -18.26 -6.47
C ASP A 349 -5.95 -18.67 -7.91
N VAL A 350 -6.86 -17.95 -8.57
CA VAL A 350 -7.32 -18.29 -9.91
C VAL A 350 -7.15 -17.12 -10.87
N GLN A 351 -6.76 -17.43 -12.09
CA GLN A 351 -6.75 -16.49 -13.21
C GLN A 351 -8.06 -16.65 -14.00
N VAL A 352 -8.93 -15.65 -13.99
CA VAL A 352 -10.18 -15.66 -14.76
C VAL A 352 -9.85 -15.46 -16.24
N LYS A 353 -10.26 -16.42 -17.07
CA LYS A 353 -10.06 -16.43 -18.52
C LYS A 353 -11.29 -15.96 -19.29
N HIS A 354 -12.47 -16.35 -18.81
CA HIS A 354 -13.73 -16.01 -19.46
C HIS A 354 -14.86 -16.03 -18.44
N THR A 355 -15.81 -15.11 -18.55
CA THR A 355 -16.97 -15.00 -17.67
C THR A 355 -18.23 -15.23 -18.49
N TYR A 356 -19.02 -16.26 -18.15
CA TYR A 356 -20.27 -16.58 -18.84
C TYR A 356 -21.47 -15.95 -18.15
N ARG A 357 -21.42 -15.87 -16.82
CA ARG A 357 -22.42 -15.20 -16.01
C ARG A 357 -21.78 -14.67 -14.75
N ASN A 358 -22.11 -13.44 -14.39
CA ASN A 358 -21.69 -12.89 -13.12
C ASN A 358 -22.71 -11.83 -12.69
N ARG A 359 -23.22 -11.96 -11.47
CA ARG A 359 -24.04 -10.90 -10.85
C ARG A 359 -23.19 -9.75 -10.33
N PHE A 360 -21.89 -9.99 -10.21
CA PHE A 360 -20.88 -9.09 -9.68
C PHE A 360 -19.64 -9.19 -10.59
N PRO A 361 -19.07 -8.09 -11.13
CA PRO A 361 -17.80 -8.10 -11.87
C PRO A 361 -16.71 -9.00 -11.26
N LEU A 362 -16.10 -9.82 -12.11
CA LEU A 362 -14.91 -10.61 -11.77
C LEU A 362 -13.69 -9.92 -12.35
N VAL A 363 -12.59 -9.88 -11.60
CA VAL A 363 -11.30 -9.38 -12.10
C VAL A 363 -10.44 -10.51 -12.67
N HIS A 364 -9.34 -10.17 -13.33
CA HIS A 364 -8.46 -11.16 -13.95
C HIS A 364 -7.84 -12.17 -12.96
N ARG A 365 -7.66 -11.79 -11.69
CA ARG A 365 -7.17 -12.68 -10.61
C ARG A 365 -8.08 -12.63 -9.40
N GLU A 366 -8.58 -13.78 -8.97
CA GLU A 366 -9.58 -13.91 -7.92
C GLU A 366 -9.17 -14.95 -6.85
N TYR A 367 -9.80 -14.88 -5.69
CA TYR A 367 -9.68 -15.91 -4.64
C TYR A 367 -10.97 -16.73 -4.53
N VAL A 368 -10.87 -18.03 -4.80
CA VAL A 368 -11.97 -18.97 -4.68
C VAL A 368 -11.76 -19.84 -3.44
N TRP A 369 -12.79 -19.92 -2.60
CA TRP A 369 -12.74 -20.64 -1.32
C TRP A 369 -13.54 -21.93 -1.39
N VAL A 370 -13.04 -22.98 -0.75
CA VAL A 370 -13.73 -24.26 -0.58
C VAL A 370 -13.99 -24.49 0.90
N SER A 371 -15.27 -24.67 1.25
CA SER A 371 -15.78 -24.64 2.63
C SER A 371 -15.46 -25.89 3.49
N ASN A 372 -14.69 -26.86 2.98
CA ASN A 372 -14.42 -28.11 3.70
C ASN A 372 -12.94 -28.50 3.65
N ALA A 373 -12.49 -29.15 4.73
CA ALA A 373 -11.11 -29.63 4.89
C ALA A 373 -10.71 -30.73 3.88
N CYS A 374 -11.68 -31.36 3.22
CA CYS A 374 -11.47 -32.40 2.21
C CYS A 374 -11.20 -31.86 0.81
N ASP A 375 -11.20 -30.53 0.64
CA ASP A 375 -10.89 -29.88 -0.62
C ASP A 375 -11.81 -30.34 -1.78
N CYS A 376 -13.10 -30.50 -1.51
CA CYS A 376 -14.08 -30.82 -2.54
C CYS A 376 -14.81 -29.54 -3.00
N PRO A 377 -14.75 -29.17 -4.30
CA PRO A 377 -14.21 -29.92 -5.44
C PRO A 377 -12.68 -29.89 -5.57
N GLN A 378 -12.06 -31.01 -6.00
CA GLN A 378 -10.60 -31.10 -6.16
C GLN A 378 -10.12 -30.34 -7.41
N LEU A 379 -9.46 -29.19 -7.19
CA LEU A 379 -8.91 -28.36 -8.25
C LEU A 379 -7.38 -28.49 -8.25
N LEU A 380 -6.84 -28.82 -9.41
CA LEU A 380 -5.39 -29.01 -9.59
C LEU A 380 -4.76 -27.72 -10.11
N GLU A 381 -3.62 -27.36 -9.54
CA GLU A 381 -2.82 -26.23 -10.00
C GLU A 381 -2.45 -26.37 -11.49
N ARG A 382 -2.29 -25.22 -12.14
CA ARG A 382 -1.95 -25.05 -13.56
C ARG A 382 -2.99 -25.58 -14.55
N ARG A 383 -4.09 -26.20 -14.09
CA ARG A 383 -5.20 -26.64 -14.92
C ARG A 383 -6.32 -25.61 -14.98
N GLU A 384 -7.13 -25.72 -16.03
CA GLU A 384 -8.28 -24.85 -16.24
C GLU A 384 -9.58 -25.56 -15.90
N TYR A 385 -10.50 -24.82 -15.29
CA TYR A 385 -11.78 -25.31 -14.82
C TYR A 385 -12.88 -24.34 -15.18
N LEU A 386 -14.07 -24.90 -15.40
CA LEU A 386 -15.31 -24.19 -15.39
C LEU A 386 -15.90 -24.25 -13.98
N LEU A 387 -16.08 -23.10 -13.36
CA LEU A 387 -16.51 -22.96 -11.97
C LEU A 387 -17.86 -22.23 -11.93
N MET A 388 -18.83 -22.82 -11.21
CA MET A 388 -20.08 -22.18 -10.85
C MET A 388 -20.10 -22.02 -9.33
N ALA A 389 -19.93 -20.79 -8.88
CA ALA A 389 -19.75 -20.47 -7.47
C ALA A 389 -20.82 -19.50 -6.98
N ARG A 390 -21.01 -19.47 -5.67
CA ARG A 390 -21.93 -18.53 -5.01
C ARG A 390 -21.16 -17.49 -4.24
N ARG A 391 -21.78 -16.32 -4.08
CA ARG A 391 -21.31 -15.32 -3.15
C ARG A 391 -21.66 -15.82 -1.75
N HIS A 392 -20.65 -16.15 -0.96
CA HIS A 392 -20.87 -16.41 0.45
C HIS A 392 -20.69 -15.13 1.21
N VAL A 393 -21.76 -14.74 1.89
CA VAL A 393 -21.74 -13.67 2.87
C VAL A 393 -22.10 -14.27 4.21
N ASN A 394 -21.17 -14.19 5.17
CA ASN A 394 -21.46 -14.67 6.53
C ASN A 394 -22.60 -13.83 7.13
N TYR A 395 -23.27 -14.36 8.17
CA TYR A 395 -24.35 -13.68 8.90
C TYR A 395 -23.94 -12.28 9.39
N GLU A 396 -22.67 -12.11 9.76
CA GLU A 396 -22.09 -10.84 10.20
C GLU A 396 -21.62 -9.94 9.05
N HIS A 397 -21.83 -10.36 7.79
CA HIS A 397 -21.44 -9.67 6.56
C HIS A 397 -19.94 -9.28 6.45
N THR A 398 -19.07 -9.87 7.27
CA THR A 398 -17.62 -9.64 7.32
C THR A 398 -16.82 -10.42 6.27
N LEU A 399 -17.39 -11.50 5.75
CA LEU A 399 -16.81 -12.29 4.68
C LEU A 399 -17.67 -12.08 3.45
N ASN A 400 -17.08 -11.62 2.35
CA ASN A 400 -17.73 -11.56 1.04
C ASN A 400 -16.79 -12.16 0.01
N ARG A 401 -17.03 -13.43 -0.31
CA ARG A 401 -16.08 -14.24 -1.08
C ARG A 401 -16.77 -15.16 -2.07
N ILE A 402 -16.02 -15.58 -3.08
CA ILE A 402 -16.44 -16.62 -4.01
C ILE A 402 -16.28 -17.96 -3.33
N LEU A 403 -17.38 -18.65 -3.04
CA LEU A 403 -17.38 -19.93 -2.35
C LEU A 403 -17.84 -21.06 -3.27
N LEU A 404 -17.04 -22.12 -3.29
CA LEU A 404 -17.37 -23.44 -3.81
C LEU A 404 -17.67 -24.37 -2.63
N GLN A 405 -18.94 -24.71 -2.46
CA GLN A 405 -19.39 -25.78 -1.57
C GLN A 405 -19.09 -27.16 -2.16
N ARG A 406 -19.17 -28.22 -1.33
CA ARG A 406 -18.85 -29.61 -1.70
C ARG A 406 -19.53 -30.13 -2.98
N GLY A 407 -20.76 -29.68 -3.26
CA GLY A 407 -21.55 -30.06 -4.43
C GLY A 407 -21.54 -29.01 -5.56
N SER A 408 -20.68 -28.00 -5.50
CA SER A 408 -20.64 -26.95 -6.53
C SER A 408 -20.17 -27.51 -7.87
N TYR A 409 -20.67 -26.94 -8.96
CA TYR A 409 -20.24 -27.33 -10.30
C TYR A 409 -18.82 -26.82 -10.55
N ALA A 410 -17.86 -27.74 -10.50
CA ALA A 410 -16.49 -27.50 -10.91
C ALA A 410 -16.03 -28.65 -11.81
N ARG A 411 -15.70 -28.35 -13.06
CA ARG A 411 -15.24 -29.35 -14.03
C ARG A 411 -14.01 -28.87 -14.78
N PRO A 412 -13.08 -29.77 -15.14
CA PRO A 412 -11.99 -29.41 -16.04
C PRO A 412 -12.54 -28.79 -17.31
N TRP A 413 -11.97 -27.66 -17.73
CA TRP A 413 -12.41 -26.98 -18.92
C TRP A 413 -12.07 -27.82 -20.16
N SER A 414 -12.99 -27.86 -21.10
CA SER A 414 -12.78 -28.42 -22.44
C SER A 414 -13.66 -27.67 -23.44
N PRO A 415 -13.31 -27.64 -24.73
CA PRO A 415 -14.16 -27.02 -25.76
C PRO A 415 -15.57 -27.63 -25.83
N ARG A 416 -15.74 -28.91 -25.45
CA ARG A 416 -17.05 -29.56 -25.36
C ARG A 416 -17.89 -29.01 -24.21
N GLU A 417 -17.28 -28.82 -23.04
CA GLU A 417 -17.95 -28.24 -21.87
C GLU A 417 -18.29 -26.76 -22.06
N ASP A 418 -17.44 -26.02 -22.78
CA ASP A 418 -17.64 -24.62 -23.15
C ASP A 418 -18.91 -24.42 -24.00
N LYS A 419 -19.05 -25.20 -25.07
CA LYS A 419 -20.23 -25.19 -25.94
C LYS A 419 -21.53 -25.52 -25.22
N LEU A 420 -21.47 -26.36 -24.18
CA LEU A 420 -22.65 -26.71 -23.40
C LEU A 420 -23.13 -25.58 -22.47
N LEU A 421 -22.39 -24.47 -22.39
CA LEU A 421 -22.84 -23.24 -21.74
C LEU A 421 -23.41 -22.20 -22.72
N TRP A 422 -23.26 -22.41 -24.03
CA TRP A 422 -23.96 -21.58 -25.01
C TRP A 422 -25.47 -21.80 -24.84
N ASP A 423 -26.22 -20.71 -24.85
CA ASP A 423 -27.68 -20.64 -24.70
C ASP A 423 -28.26 -21.16 -23.38
N ILE A 424 -27.42 -21.60 -22.43
CA ILE A 424 -27.87 -22.13 -21.14
C ILE A 424 -28.60 -21.07 -20.28
N ALA A 425 -28.27 -19.80 -20.47
CA ALA A 425 -28.90 -18.67 -19.79
C ALA A 425 -30.40 -18.55 -20.10
N GLY A 426 -30.82 -18.94 -21.31
CA GLY A 426 -32.23 -18.91 -21.73
C GLY A 426 -33.13 -19.90 -20.96
N HIS A 427 -32.53 -20.91 -20.31
CA HIS A 427 -33.27 -21.90 -19.52
C HIS A 427 -33.55 -21.47 -18.07
N CYS A 428 -32.97 -20.36 -17.59
CA CYS A 428 -33.13 -19.94 -16.19
C CYS A 428 -34.50 -19.35 -15.84
N THR A 429 -35.33 -19.01 -16.83
CA THR A 429 -36.67 -18.44 -16.65
C THR A 429 -37.77 -19.50 -16.56
N GLN A 430 -37.48 -20.76 -16.89
CA GLN A 430 -38.48 -21.85 -16.96
C GLN A 430 -38.57 -22.71 -15.70
N SER A 431 -37.70 -22.52 -14.71
CA SER A 431 -37.71 -23.27 -13.45
C SER A 431 -38.40 -22.47 -12.33
N ARG A 432 -39.73 -22.42 -12.36
CA ARG A 432 -40.57 -22.08 -11.19
C ARG A 432 -40.85 -23.37 -10.40
N PRO A 433 -40.75 -23.38 -9.05
CA PRO A 433 -40.87 -24.61 -8.26
C PRO A 433 -42.34 -25.00 -8.08
N THR A 434 -42.64 -26.30 -8.22
CA THR A 434 -43.80 -26.99 -7.61
C THR A 434 -43.51 -27.33 -6.17
#